data_AF-A0A7W1Q0Y3-F1
#
_entry.id   AF-A0A7W1Q0Y3-F1
#
_cell.length_a   1.000
_cell.length_b   1.000
_cell.length_c   1.000
_cell.angle_alpha   90.00
_cell.angle_beta   90.00
_cell.angle_gamma   90.00
#
_symmetry.space_group_name_H-M   'P 1'
#
loop_
_entity.id
_entity.type
_entity.pdbx_description
1 polymer ?
#
loop_
_entity_poly.entity_id
_entity_poly.type
_entity_poly.pdbx_seq_one_letter_code
_entity_poly.pdbx_strand_id
1 'polypeptide(L)'
;MAVHAGSLLKELDLDKKQFLALLDLARELKRAKADGTETPRLTGKNIALVFEKASTRTRCAFEVAAHDQGAHVTYLGPEGSHIGREESIADVLTMTEHHEGGLEGISFAFLGDGRNNVARSLLVTGALLGMDVRIAAPRALWPPEDVVTTARVLAAASGATVLVTDDATAAVQGVDFVYTDVWVSMGESAATWATRVPMLTPYRVTRELMAATGRPDTKFLHCLPSVHDTSTDLGRRVFDEFGLDGAEVADEVFSSWHSIVFDQAENRLHTIKAVLVAAYAG
;
A
#
# COMPACT_ATOMS: atom_id res chain seq x y z
N MET A 1 -29.85 12.01 15.51
CA MET A 1 -28.68 12.82 15.12
C MET A 1 -27.50 11.88 14.95
N ALA A 2 -26.65 12.09 13.94
CA ALA A 2 -25.43 11.28 13.78
C ALA A 2 -24.56 11.42 15.04
N VAL A 3 -24.16 10.30 15.64
CA VAL A 3 -23.34 10.26 16.86
C VAL A 3 -21.92 10.79 16.58
N HIS A 4 -21.48 10.64 15.34
CA HIS A 4 -20.23 11.14 14.80
C HIS A 4 -20.40 11.41 13.30
N ALA A 5 -19.77 12.47 12.78
CA ALA A 5 -19.74 12.77 11.36
C ALA A 5 -18.31 12.51 10.86
N GLY A 6 -18.14 11.52 9.98
CA GLY A 6 -16.83 11.11 9.46
C GLY A 6 -16.37 9.74 9.98
N SER A 7 -15.10 9.43 9.72
CA SER A 7 -14.47 8.15 10.08
C SER A 7 -14.27 8.03 11.59
N LEU A 8 -14.44 6.82 12.13
CA LEU A 8 -14.09 6.44 13.50
C LEU A 8 -12.86 5.53 13.43
N LEU A 9 -11.67 6.10 13.61
CA LEU A 9 -10.39 5.41 13.43
C LEU A 9 -9.80 4.98 14.77
N LYS A 10 -10.04 5.76 15.83
CA LYS A 10 -9.59 5.51 17.20
C LYS A 10 -10.60 6.06 18.20
N GLU A 11 -10.57 5.58 19.44
CA GLU A 11 -11.50 5.99 20.49
C GLU A 11 -11.40 7.49 20.81
N LEU A 12 -10.22 8.09 20.58
CA LEU A 12 -9.97 9.52 20.76
C LEU A 12 -10.69 10.41 19.76
N ASP A 13 -11.29 9.85 18.71
CA ASP A 13 -12.12 10.60 17.75
C ASP A 13 -13.52 10.93 18.33
N LEU A 14 -13.83 10.41 19.53
CA LEU A 14 -15.09 10.61 20.23
C LEU A 14 -14.85 11.36 21.54
N ASP A 15 -15.63 12.40 21.78
CA ASP A 15 -15.77 12.92 23.13
C ASP A 15 -16.57 11.95 24.02
N LYS A 16 -16.52 12.18 25.34
CA LYS A 16 -17.22 11.34 26.32
C LYS A 16 -18.73 11.21 26.05
N LYS A 17 -19.38 12.28 25.56
CA LYS A 17 -20.82 12.28 25.29
C LYS A 17 -21.13 11.44 24.05
N GLN A 18 -20.32 11.55 23.00
CA GLN A 18 -20.44 10.76 21.78
C GLN A 18 -20.20 9.27 22.06
N PHE A 19 -19.19 8.95 22.87
CA PHE A 19 -18.91 7.57 23.26
C PHE A 19 -20.08 6.94 24.03
N LEU A 20 -20.64 7.66 25.01
CA LEU A 20 -21.83 7.19 25.74
C LEU A 20 -23.05 7.04 24.83
N ALA A 21 -23.25 7.95 23.87
CA ALA A 21 -24.33 7.84 22.90
C ALA A 21 -24.19 6.60 21.99
N LEU A 22 -22.97 6.21 21.60
CA LEU A 22 -22.75 4.95 20.87
C LEU A 22 -23.13 3.72 21.71
N LEU A 23 -22.81 3.72 23.01
CA LEU A 23 -23.19 2.62 23.90
C LEU A 23 -24.71 2.51 24.07
N ASP A 24 -25.42 3.64 24.18
CA ASP A 24 -26.87 3.64 24.27
C ASP A 24 -27.52 3.15 22.97
N LEU A 25 -27.00 3.59 21.82
CA LEU A 25 -27.44 3.08 20.51
C LEU A 25 -27.18 1.58 20.36
N ALA A 26 -26.03 1.08 20.80
CA ALA A 26 -25.72 -0.35 20.78
C ALA A 26 -26.69 -1.16 21.66
N ARG A 27 -27.09 -0.62 22.83
CA ARG A 27 -28.12 -1.24 23.70
C ARG A 27 -29.49 -1.26 23.05
N GLU A 28 -29.88 -0.17 22.39
CA GLU A 28 -31.13 -0.06 21.65
C GLU A 28 -31.21 -1.11 20.53
N LEU A 29 -30.20 -1.15 19.64
CA LEU A 29 -30.15 -2.09 18.52
C LEU A 29 -30.16 -3.54 19.01
N LYS A 30 -29.42 -3.86 20.08
CA LYS A 30 -29.42 -5.20 20.68
C LYS A 30 -30.82 -5.62 21.16
N ARG A 31 -31.57 -4.72 21.80
CA ARG A 31 -32.95 -5.00 22.25
C ARG A 31 -33.88 -5.16 21.06
N ALA A 32 -33.81 -4.23 20.10
CA ALA A 32 -34.63 -4.27 18.89
C ALA A 32 -34.44 -5.59 18.12
N LYS A 33 -33.21 -6.07 18.00
CA LYS A 33 -32.91 -7.38 17.40
C LYS A 33 -33.54 -8.54 18.17
N ALA A 34 -33.39 -8.56 19.49
CA ALA A 34 -33.93 -9.61 20.34
C ALA A 34 -35.47 -9.66 20.31
N ASP A 35 -36.10 -8.48 20.22
CA ASP A 35 -37.56 -8.33 20.19
C ASP A 35 -38.15 -8.48 18.78
N GLY A 36 -37.32 -8.67 17.75
CA GLY A 36 -37.75 -8.77 16.35
C GLY A 36 -38.30 -7.46 15.78
N THR A 37 -37.93 -6.32 16.37
CA THR A 37 -38.39 -4.97 16.01
C THR A 37 -37.30 -4.11 15.38
N GLU A 38 -36.14 -4.70 15.08
CA GLU A 38 -35.03 -4.00 14.43
C GLU A 38 -35.44 -3.47 13.05
N THR A 39 -35.25 -2.16 12.84
CA THR A 39 -35.52 -1.50 11.56
C THR A 39 -34.20 -1.29 10.82
N PRO A 40 -34.03 -1.84 9.60
CA PRO A 40 -32.84 -1.63 8.79
C PRO A 40 -32.61 -0.14 8.48
N ARG A 41 -31.43 0.39 8.83
CA ARG A 41 -31.05 1.80 8.57
C ARG A 41 -30.02 1.95 7.45
N LEU A 42 -29.48 0.85 6.92
CA LEU A 42 -28.42 0.81 5.91
C LEU A 42 -28.87 0.13 4.60
N THR A 43 -30.17 0.01 4.37
CA THR A 43 -30.71 -0.55 3.12
C THR A 43 -30.15 0.16 1.88
N GLY A 44 -29.60 -0.62 0.95
CA GLY A 44 -28.98 -0.12 -0.28
C GLY A 44 -27.56 0.44 -0.09
N LYS A 45 -26.96 0.30 1.10
CA LYS A 45 -25.55 0.61 1.32
C LYS A 45 -24.68 -0.61 1.06
N ASN A 46 -23.50 -0.39 0.49
CA ASN A 46 -22.48 -1.40 0.24
C ASN A 46 -21.26 -1.09 1.13
N ILE A 47 -20.76 -2.09 1.85
CA ILE A 47 -19.66 -1.96 2.81
C ILE A 47 -18.54 -2.90 2.39
N ALA A 48 -17.34 -2.36 2.17
CA ALA A 48 -16.13 -3.15 1.95
C ALA A 48 -15.42 -3.40 3.28
N LEU A 49 -15.09 -4.66 3.58
CA LEU A 49 -14.32 -5.08 4.75
C LEU A 49 -12.91 -5.44 4.33
N VAL A 50 -11.95 -4.54 4.57
CA VAL A 50 -10.54 -4.74 4.22
C VAL A 50 -9.77 -5.24 5.44
N PHE A 51 -9.23 -6.45 5.35
CA PHE A 51 -8.49 -7.09 6.44
C PHE A 51 -7.09 -7.49 5.97
N GLU A 52 -6.07 -6.76 6.42
CA GLU A 52 -4.65 -7.12 6.20
C GLU A 52 -4.26 -8.38 7.00
N LYS A 53 -4.93 -8.61 8.12
CA LYS A 53 -4.80 -9.83 8.92
C LYS A 53 -6.16 -10.49 9.09
N ALA A 54 -6.24 -11.78 8.81
CA ALA A 54 -7.48 -12.53 8.93
C ALA A 54 -8.01 -12.46 10.38
N SER A 55 -9.26 -12.04 10.55
CA SER A 55 -9.96 -12.08 11.83
C SER A 55 -11.41 -12.52 11.65
N THR A 56 -11.67 -13.80 11.94
CA THR A 56 -13.00 -14.40 11.80
C THR A 56 -14.04 -13.72 12.69
N ARG A 57 -13.69 -13.39 13.94
CA ARG A 57 -14.62 -12.78 14.89
C ARG A 57 -15.04 -11.38 14.46
N THR A 58 -14.06 -10.57 14.03
CA THR A 58 -14.32 -9.21 13.57
C THR A 58 -15.11 -9.22 12.27
N ARG A 59 -14.70 -10.05 11.30
CA ARG A 59 -15.42 -10.23 10.03
C ARG A 59 -16.88 -10.61 10.25
N CYS A 60 -17.15 -11.68 11.02
CA CYS A 60 -18.51 -12.13 11.28
C CYS A 60 -19.35 -11.06 11.97
N ALA A 61 -18.77 -10.28 12.90
CA ALA A 61 -19.49 -9.19 13.56
C ALA A 61 -19.92 -8.11 12.56
N PHE A 62 -19.03 -7.69 11.65
CA PHE A 62 -19.35 -6.70 10.62
C PHE A 62 -20.34 -7.24 9.59
N GLU A 63 -20.16 -8.46 9.09
CA GLU A 63 -21.07 -9.07 8.11
C GLU A 63 -22.48 -9.19 8.68
N VAL A 64 -22.63 -9.76 9.88
CA VAL A 64 -23.95 -9.93 10.52
C VAL A 64 -24.60 -8.56 10.79
N ALA A 65 -23.87 -7.61 11.38
CA ALA A 65 -24.42 -6.29 11.69
C ALA A 65 -24.85 -5.52 10.43
N ALA A 66 -24.06 -5.61 9.36
CA ALA A 66 -24.39 -4.98 8.08
C ALA A 66 -25.64 -5.63 7.47
N HIS A 67 -25.75 -6.95 7.48
CA HIS A 67 -26.91 -7.67 6.95
C HIS A 67 -28.18 -7.42 7.75
N ASP A 68 -28.12 -7.40 9.10
CA ASP A 68 -29.27 -7.03 9.95
C ASP A 68 -29.78 -5.61 9.60
N GLN A 69 -28.86 -4.72 9.23
CA GLN A 69 -29.17 -3.34 8.85
C GLN A 69 -29.49 -3.16 7.35
N GLY A 70 -29.57 -4.25 6.59
CA GLY A 70 -29.96 -4.26 5.17
C GLY A 70 -28.86 -3.83 4.18
N ALA A 71 -27.60 -3.78 4.62
CA ALA A 71 -26.46 -3.50 3.78
C ALA A 71 -25.90 -4.77 3.10
N HIS A 72 -25.21 -4.56 1.98
CA HIS A 72 -24.41 -5.59 1.33
C HIS A 72 -22.95 -5.47 1.79
N VAL A 73 -22.26 -6.61 1.89
CA VAL A 73 -20.88 -6.66 2.33
C VAL A 73 -20.01 -7.38 1.31
N THR A 74 -18.84 -6.83 1.05
CA THR A 74 -17.77 -7.46 0.30
C THR A 74 -16.55 -7.61 1.20
N TYR A 75 -16.13 -8.85 1.44
CA TYR A 75 -14.96 -9.15 2.26
C TYR A 75 -13.70 -9.27 1.40
N LEU A 76 -12.71 -8.45 1.71
CA LEU A 76 -11.38 -8.47 1.12
C LEU A 76 -10.39 -8.95 2.20
N GLY A 77 -10.19 -10.26 2.25
CA GLY A 77 -9.30 -10.92 3.20
C GLY A 77 -7.90 -11.17 2.65
N PRO A 78 -6.90 -11.44 3.49
CA PRO A 78 -5.49 -11.44 3.09
C PRO A 78 -5.12 -12.51 2.03
N GLU A 79 -5.89 -13.60 1.93
CA GLU A 79 -5.65 -14.65 0.94
C GLU A 79 -6.44 -14.47 -0.36
N GLY A 80 -7.50 -13.65 -0.36
CA GLY A 80 -8.39 -13.43 -1.51
C GLY A 80 -8.38 -11.99 -2.02
N SER A 81 -7.76 -11.08 -1.27
CA SER A 81 -7.48 -9.74 -1.71
C SER A 81 -6.26 -9.81 -2.61
N HIS A 82 -6.51 -9.90 -3.91
CA HIS A 82 -5.52 -9.51 -4.92
C HIS A 82 -5.24 -7.99 -4.88
N ILE A 83 -5.27 -7.37 -3.69
CA ILE A 83 -4.91 -5.98 -3.39
C ILE A 83 -3.48 -5.67 -3.86
N GLY A 84 -2.63 -6.67 -4.14
CA GLY A 84 -1.37 -6.46 -4.87
C GLY A 84 -1.53 -5.90 -6.31
N ARG A 85 -2.72 -6.00 -6.94
CA ARG A 85 -3.03 -5.38 -8.24
C ARG A 85 -3.67 -4.00 -8.12
N GLU A 86 -4.13 -3.62 -6.92
CA GLU A 86 -4.89 -2.38 -6.68
C GLU A 86 -3.98 -1.26 -6.17
N GLU A 87 -2.87 -1.61 -5.49
CA GLU A 87 -1.80 -0.65 -5.16
C GLU A 87 -1.34 0.12 -6.39
N SER A 88 -1.12 -0.56 -7.53
CA SER A 88 -0.56 0.10 -8.72
C SER A 88 -1.47 1.18 -9.32
N ILE A 89 -2.79 1.12 -9.12
CA ILE A 89 -3.69 2.18 -9.58
C ILE A 89 -3.57 3.41 -8.67
N ALA A 90 -3.47 3.22 -7.36
CA ALA A 90 -3.23 4.31 -6.42
C ALA A 90 -1.85 4.94 -6.63
N ASP A 91 -0.84 4.11 -6.88
CA ASP A 91 0.52 4.55 -7.17
C ASP A 91 0.55 5.40 -8.45
N VAL A 92 -0.05 4.91 -9.54
CA VAL A 92 -0.11 5.64 -10.81
C VAL A 92 -0.91 6.93 -10.68
N LEU A 93 -2.06 6.92 -9.99
CA LEU A 93 -2.82 8.14 -9.73
C LEU A 93 -1.95 9.19 -9.02
N THR A 94 -1.27 8.78 -7.96
CA THR A 94 -0.37 9.65 -7.20
C THR A 94 0.76 10.17 -8.08
N MET A 95 1.39 9.31 -8.88
CA MET A 95 2.43 9.76 -9.82
C MET A 95 1.89 10.79 -10.82
N THR A 96 0.68 10.62 -11.34
CA THR A 96 0.07 11.58 -12.27
C THR A 96 -0.30 12.91 -11.62
N GLU A 97 -0.71 12.92 -10.34
CA GLU A 97 -1.01 14.15 -9.60
C GLU A 97 0.26 14.96 -9.29
N HIS A 98 1.40 14.28 -9.22
CA HIS A 98 2.71 14.87 -8.91
C HIS A 98 3.65 14.99 -10.13
N HIS A 99 3.16 14.76 -11.35
CA HIS A 99 3.94 14.84 -12.59
C HIS A 99 3.22 15.65 -13.68
N GLU A 100 3.85 16.72 -14.16
CA GLU A 100 3.24 17.63 -15.15
C GLU A 100 3.30 17.11 -16.60
N GLY A 101 4.14 16.11 -16.89
CA GLY A 101 4.43 15.64 -18.25
C GLY A 101 3.49 14.56 -18.81
N GLY A 102 2.35 14.29 -18.17
CA GLY A 102 1.46 13.19 -18.55
C GLY A 102 1.96 11.82 -18.11
N LEU A 103 1.17 10.77 -18.38
CA LEU A 103 1.39 9.41 -17.87
C LEU A 103 2.62 8.74 -18.48
N GLU A 104 2.73 8.78 -19.81
CA GLU A 104 3.80 8.14 -20.58
C GLU A 104 5.17 8.82 -20.34
N GLY A 105 5.16 10.06 -19.86
CA GLY A 105 6.37 10.78 -19.48
C GLY A 105 6.95 10.40 -18.13
N ILE A 106 6.22 9.62 -17.32
CA ILE A 106 6.64 9.26 -15.95
C ILE A 106 7.73 8.20 -15.99
N SER A 107 8.79 8.44 -15.23
CA SER A 107 9.85 7.48 -14.95
C SER A 107 9.95 7.15 -13.47
N PHE A 108 10.09 5.88 -13.12
CA PHE A 108 10.25 5.46 -11.73
C PHE A 108 11.10 4.22 -11.53
N ALA A 109 11.75 4.13 -10.37
CA ALA A 109 12.53 2.97 -9.96
C ALA A 109 12.00 2.35 -8.67
N PHE A 110 11.78 1.04 -8.68
CA PHE A 110 11.56 0.23 -7.48
C PHE A 110 12.89 -0.35 -6.99
N LEU A 111 13.17 -0.22 -5.69
CA LEU A 111 14.37 -0.70 -5.03
C LEU A 111 13.99 -1.78 -4.00
N GLY A 112 14.75 -2.88 -3.93
CA GLY A 112 14.58 -3.88 -2.88
C GLY A 112 14.33 -5.30 -3.39
N ASP A 113 13.31 -5.99 -2.84
CA ASP A 113 12.96 -7.36 -3.27
C ASP A 113 12.05 -7.32 -4.51
N GLY A 114 12.66 -7.41 -5.69
CA GLY A 114 11.95 -7.44 -6.98
C GLY A 114 11.02 -8.65 -7.17
N ARG A 115 11.06 -9.65 -6.30
CA ARG A 115 10.13 -10.79 -6.33
C ARG A 115 8.84 -10.50 -5.60
N ASN A 116 8.70 -9.43 -4.83
CA ASN A 116 7.45 -9.20 -4.11
C ASN A 116 6.31 -8.83 -5.08
N ASN A 117 5.07 -8.86 -4.58
CA ASN A 117 3.89 -8.53 -5.37
C ASN A 117 3.89 -7.08 -5.86
N VAL A 118 4.37 -6.13 -5.06
CA VAL A 118 4.43 -4.70 -5.39
C VAL A 118 5.34 -4.45 -6.59
N ALA A 119 6.59 -4.91 -6.55
CA ALA A 119 7.56 -4.78 -7.64
C ALA A 119 7.05 -5.39 -8.95
N ARG A 120 6.45 -6.59 -8.88
CA ARG A 120 5.85 -7.26 -10.05
C ARG A 120 4.69 -6.44 -10.63
N SER A 121 3.83 -5.92 -9.77
CA SER A 121 2.66 -5.12 -10.17
C SER A 121 3.09 -3.81 -10.82
N LEU A 122 4.03 -3.10 -10.21
CA LEU A 122 4.63 -1.87 -10.74
C LEU A 122 5.31 -2.12 -12.10
N LEU A 123 6.10 -3.20 -12.23
CA LEU A 123 6.76 -3.56 -13.47
C LEU A 123 5.77 -3.78 -14.62
N VAL A 124 4.73 -4.57 -14.38
CA VAL A 124 3.70 -4.86 -15.40
C VAL A 124 2.86 -3.62 -15.70
N THR A 125 2.49 -2.84 -14.68
CA THR A 125 1.65 -1.64 -14.83
C THR A 125 2.39 -0.53 -15.59
N GLY A 126 3.63 -0.22 -15.21
CA GLY A 126 4.45 0.76 -15.92
C GLY A 126 4.67 0.37 -17.37
N ALA A 127 4.96 -0.91 -17.62
CA ALA A 127 5.09 -1.42 -18.99
C ALA A 127 3.78 -1.34 -19.79
N LEU A 128 2.63 -1.62 -19.18
CA LEU A 128 1.32 -1.52 -19.83
C LEU A 128 0.99 -0.07 -20.21
N LEU A 129 1.33 0.88 -19.33
CA LEU A 129 0.93 2.28 -19.45
C LEU A 129 1.92 3.15 -20.23
N GLY A 130 2.97 2.58 -20.82
CA GLY A 130 3.93 3.34 -21.64
C GLY A 130 4.96 4.12 -20.83
N MET A 131 5.17 3.79 -19.55
CA MET A 131 6.07 4.52 -18.64
C MET A 131 7.54 4.03 -18.77
N ASP A 132 8.48 4.74 -18.16
CA ASP A 132 9.84 4.22 -17.91
C ASP A 132 9.89 3.55 -16.53
N VAL A 133 9.82 2.22 -16.51
CA VAL A 133 9.77 1.42 -15.28
C VAL A 133 11.05 0.63 -15.06
N ARG A 134 11.60 0.76 -13.85
CA ARG A 134 12.91 0.21 -13.50
C ARG A 134 12.83 -0.57 -12.20
N ILE A 135 13.40 -1.77 -12.15
CA ILE A 135 13.54 -2.57 -10.93
C ILE A 135 15.03 -2.73 -10.63
N ALA A 136 15.47 -2.26 -9.47
CA ALA A 136 16.79 -2.51 -8.94
C ALA A 136 16.69 -3.47 -7.75
N ALA A 137 17.24 -4.67 -7.93
CA ALA A 137 17.25 -5.72 -6.93
C ALA A 137 18.50 -6.58 -7.11
N PRO A 138 18.99 -7.24 -6.04
CA PRO A 138 19.99 -8.29 -6.19
C PRO A 138 19.51 -9.35 -7.19
N ARG A 139 20.39 -9.92 -8.02
CA ARG A 139 19.99 -10.90 -9.06
C ARG A 139 19.14 -12.07 -8.53
N ALA A 140 19.44 -12.54 -7.33
CA ALA A 140 18.68 -13.61 -6.67
C ALA A 140 17.24 -13.20 -6.29
N LEU A 141 16.96 -11.90 -6.28
CA LEU A 141 15.70 -11.26 -5.93
C LEU A 141 15.07 -10.51 -7.11
N TRP A 142 15.51 -10.77 -8.34
CA TRP A 142 14.84 -10.23 -9.52
C TRP A 142 13.41 -10.76 -9.67
N PRO A 143 12.51 -10.02 -10.34
CA PRO A 143 11.18 -10.53 -10.67
C PRO A 143 11.29 -11.86 -11.44
N PRO A 144 10.33 -12.78 -11.28
CA PRO A 144 10.28 -14.01 -12.08
C PRO A 144 10.35 -13.73 -13.59
N GLU A 145 11.02 -14.61 -14.35
CA GLU A 145 11.29 -14.42 -15.78
C GLU A 145 10.01 -14.27 -16.63
N ASP A 146 8.92 -14.94 -16.25
CA ASP A 146 7.62 -14.83 -16.89
C ASP A 146 7.01 -13.42 -16.72
N VAL A 147 7.20 -12.80 -15.55
CA VAL A 147 6.79 -11.41 -15.29
C VAL A 147 7.63 -10.43 -16.12
N VAL A 148 8.95 -10.61 -16.15
CA VAL A 148 9.85 -9.76 -16.95
C VAL A 148 9.54 -9.88 -18.44
N THR A 149 9.29 -11.10 -18.92
CA THR A 149 8.89 -11.36 -20.31
C THR A 149 7.57 -10.67 -20.63
N THR A 150 6.58 -10.79 -19.75
CA THR A 150 5.29 -10.11 -19.91
C THR A 150 5.46 -8.59 -19.99
N ALA A 151 6.25 -7.99 -19.09
CA ALA A 151 6.51 -6.57 -19.10
C ALA A 151 7.20 -6.12 -20.40
N ARG A 152 8.17 -6.88 -20.92
CA ARG A 152 8.81 -6.56 -22.22
C ARG A 152 7.84 -6.63 -23.40
N VAL A 153 6.91 -7.58 -23.40
CA VAL A 153 5.86 -7.68 -24.44
C VAL A 153 4.92 -6.49 -24.37
N LEU A 154 4.49 -6.09 -23.18
CA LEU A 154 3.64 -4.92 -22.98
C LEU A 154 4.36 -3.64 -23.40
N ALA A 155 5.63 -3.50 -23.03
CA ALA A 155 6.46 -2.36 -23.37
C ALA A 155 6.64 -2.19 -24.89
N ALA A 156 6.80 -3.30 -25.62
CA ALA A 156 6.87 -3.26 -27.08
C ALA A 156 5.56 -2.74 -27.74
N ALA A 157 4.41 -2.92 -27.07
CA ALA A 157 3.12 -2.46 -27.55
C ALA A 157 2.80 -1.02 -27.12
N SER A 158 3.20 -0.62 -25.91
CA SER A 158 2.89 0.69 -25.32
C SER A 158 3.93 1.76 -25.60
N GLY A 159 5.16 1.37 -25.95
CA GLY A 159 6.32 2.28 -26.03
C GLY A 159 7.06 2.48 -24.70
N ALA A 160 6.71 1.74 -23.65
CA ALA A 160 7.38 1.80 -22.35
C ALA A 160 8.86 1.42 -22.43
N THR A 161 9.65 1.91 -21.48
CA THR A 161 11.01 1.43 -21.23
C THR A 161 11.02 0.54 -19.99
N VAL A 162 11.72 -0.60 -20.07
CA VAL A 162 11.80 -1.56 -18.97
C VAL A 162 13.26 -1.86 -18.64
N LEU A 163 13.66 -1.60 -17.40
CA LEU A 163 14.98 -1.96 -16.88
C LEU A 163 14.86 -2.89 -15.67
N VAL A 164 15.59 -3.99 -15.66
CA VAL A 164 15.81 -4.82 -14.46
C VAL A 164 17.32 -4.95 -14.27
N THR A 165 17.82 -4.49 -13.12
CA THR A 165 19.25 -4.36 -12.85
C THR A 165 19.60 -4.70 -11.40
N ASP A 166 20.87 -5.02 -11.16
CA ASP A 166 21.48 -5.16 -9.82
C ASP A 166 22.33 -3.95 -9.42
N ASP A 167 22.13 -2.82 -10.11
CA ASP A 167 22.75 -1.53 -9.81
C ASP A 167 21.66 -0.52 -9.42
N ALA A 168 21.57 -0.23 -8.12
CA ALA A 168 20.62 0.73 -7.57
C ALA A 168 20.84 2.16 -8.09
N THR A 169 22.10 2.56 -8.29
CA THR A 169 22.44 3.92 -8.75
C THR A 169 22.04 4.10 -10.21
N ALA A 170 22.34 3.11 -11.05
CA ALA A 170 21.92 3.14 -12.45
C ALA A 170 20.38 3.14 -12.60
N ALA A 171 19.67 2.43 -11.72
CA ALA A 171 18.22 2.39 -11.76
C ALA A 171 17.58 3.75 -11.45
N VAL A 172 18.06 4.48 -10.44
CA VAL A 172 17.45 5.75 -10.01
C VAL A 172 17.83 6.95 -10.89
N GLN A 173 18.82 6.82 -11.78
CA GLN A 173 19.33 7.96 -12.55
C GLN A 173 18.23 8.61 -13.42
N GLY A 174 17.89 9.85 -13.10
CA GLY A 174 16.92 10.68 -13.83
C GLY A 174 15.44 10.38 -13.55
N VAL A 175 15.12 9.48 -12.61
CA VAL A 175 13.72 9.09 -12.38
C VAL A 175 12.92 10.19 -11.67
N ASP A 176 11.64 10.31 -11.99
CA ASP A 176 10.70 11.21 -11.32
C ASP A 176 10.28 10.66 -9.95
N PHE A 177 10.21 9.33 -9.81
CA PHE A 177 9.81 8.67 -8.57
C PHE A 177 10.75 7.52 -8.16
N VAL A 178 11.06 7.46 -6.87
CA VAL A 178 11.76 6.35 -6.21
C VAL A 178 10.77 5.63 -5.32
N TYR A 179 10.67 4.31 -5.48
CA TYR A 179 9.75 3.45 -4.74
C TYR A 179 10.54 2.35 -4.01
N THR A 180 10.18 2.04 -2.77
CA THR A 180 10.63 0.81 -2.10
C THR A 180 9.48 0.19 -1.31
N ASP A 181 9.66 -1.05 -0.87
CA ASP A 181 8.74 -1.76 0.02
C ASP A 181 9.54 -2.50 1.10
N VAL A 182 8.83 -2.94 2.14
CA VAL A 182 9.39 -3.58 3.32
C VAL A 182 10.19 -4.83 2.97
N TRP A 183 11.37 -4.97 3.58
CA TRP A 183 12.25 -6.12 3.37
C TRP A 183 11.94 -7.29 4.29
N VAL A 184 11.35 -6.99 5.45
CA VAL A 184 11.17 -7.88 6.59
C VAL A 184 9.71 -7.93 7.03
N SER A 185 9.17 -9.12 7.25
CA SER A 185 7.80 -9.29 7.76
C SER A 185 7.77 -9.94 9.14
N MET A 186 6.83 -9.51 9.98
CA MET A 186 6.56 -10.15 11.26
C MET A 186 6.15 -11.61 11.05
N GLY A 187 6.97 -12.55 11.55
CA GLY A 187 6.73 -13.99 11.46
C GLY A 187 7.72 -14.74 10.57
N GLU A 188 8.57 -14.03 9.83
CA GLU A 188 9.68 -14.66 9.12
C GLU A 188 10.78 -15.12 10.09
N SER A 189 11.52 -16.16 9.69
CA SER A 189 12.59 -16.71 10.51
C SER A 189 13.78 -15.75 10.60
N ALA A 190 14.47 -15.74 11.74
CA ALA A 190 15.70 -14.95 11.90
C ALA A 190 16.77 -15.32 10.85
N ALA A 191 16.82 -16.58 10.42
CA ALA A 191 17.72 -17.02 9.35
C ALA A 191 17.38 -16.37 7.99
N THR A 192 16.10 -16.14 7.72
CA THR A 192 15.64 -15.42 6.52
C THR A 192 16.12 -13.97 6.56
N TRP A 193 15.99 -13.29 7.69
CA TRP A 193 16.43 -11.90 7.84
C TRP A 193 17.96 -11.77 7.74
N ALA A 194 18.69 -12.68 8.38
CA ALA A 194 20.15 -12.72 8.37
C ALA A 194 20.76 -12.82 6.97
N THR A 195 20.02 -13.37 6.00
CA THR A 195 20.46 -13.45 4.60
C THR A 195 19.92 -12.29 3.76
N ARG A 196 18.66 -11.90 3.97
CA ARG A 196 17.98 -10.91 3.13
C ARG A 196 18.38 -9.48 3.44
N VAL A 197 18.46 -9.10 4.72
CA VAL A 197 18.74 -7.70 5.10
C VAL A 197 20.12 -7.24 4.60
N PRO A 198 21.23 -8.00 4.78
CA PRO A 198 22.52 -7.59 4.21
C PRO A 198 22.51 -7.52 2.68
N MET A 199 21.77 -8.40 2.02
CA MET A 199 21.66 -8.43 0.55
C MET A 199 20.91 -7.21 0.01
N LEU A 200 19.91 -6.72 0.73
CA LEU A 200 19.08 -5.58 0.35
C LEU A 200 19.63 -4.23 0.84
N THR A 201 20.52 -4.21 1.83
CA THR A 201 21.11 -2.98 2.37
C THR A 201 21.68 -2.03 1.29
N PRO A 202 22.34 -2.49 0.21
CA PRO A 202 22.80 -1.61 -0.88
C PRO A 202 21.69 -0.92 -1.68
N TYR A 203 20.44 -1.37 -1.52
CA TYR A 203 19.24 -0.85 -2.20
C TYR A 203 18.38 0.02 -1.27
N ARG A 204 18.87 0.29 -0.05
CA ARG A 204 18.20 1.18 0.91
C ARG A 204 17.99 2.55 0.28
N VAL A 205 16.78 3.08 0.39
CA VAL A 205 16.51 4.45 -0.05
C VAL A 205 17.00 5.44 1.01
N THR A 206 18.17 6.04 0.74
CA THR A 206 18.78 7.08 1.57
C THR A 206 18.81 8.42 0.84
N ARG A 207 19.20 9.50 1.52
CA ARG A 207 19.39 10.80 0.86
C ARG A 207 20.42 10.74 -0.26
N GLU A 208 21.48 9.96 -0.12
CA GLU A 208 22.49 9.77 -1.15
C GLU A 208 21.90 9.10 -2.40
N LEU A 209 21.06 8.08 -2.21
CA LEU A 209 20.40 7.41 -3.34
C LEU A 209 19.36 8.32 -4.01
N MET A 210 18.60 9.10 -3.23
CA MET A 210 17.70 10.12 -3.77
C MET A 210 18.47 11.20 -4.54
N ALA A 211 19.66 11.60 -4.08
CA ALA A 211 20.51 12.56 -4.79
C ALA A 211 21.09 11.97 -6.09
N ALA A 212 21.34 10.66 -6.12
CA ALA A 212 21.85 9.96 -7.32
C ALA A 212 20.85 9.96 -8.49
N THR A 213 19.59 10.31 -8.24
CA THR A 213 18.61 10.59 -9.30
C THR A 213 19.05 11.75 -10.19
N GLY A 214 19.87 12.66 -9.68
CA GLY A 214 20.26 13.88 -10.40
C GLY A 214 19.12 14.89 -10.55
N ARG A 215 18.00 14.67 -9.86
CA ARG A 215 16.78 15.49 -9.94
C ARG A 215 16.37 16.00 -8.57
N PRO A 216 16.29 17.32 -8.37
CA PRO A 216 15.90 17.87 -7.09
C PRO A 216 14.41 17.63 -6.79
N ASP A 217 13.57 17.43 -7.80
CA ASP A 217 12.12 17.30 -7.69
C ASP A 217 11.63 15.86 -7.51
N THR A 218 12.52 14.86 -7.58
CA THR A 218 12.16 13.44 -7.44
C THR A 218 11.38 13.18 -6.16
N LYS A 219 10.30 12.41 -6.27
CA LYS A 219 9.44 12.03 -5.15
C LYS A 219 9.69 10.61 -4.69
N PHE A 220 9.34 10.35 -3.44
CA PHE A 220 9.47 9.06 -2.79
C PHE A 220 8.10 8.46 -2.48
N LEU A 221 7.92 7.19 -2.84
CA LEU A 221 6.70 6.39 -2.67
C LEU A 221 7.00 5.10 -1.89
N HIS A 222 6.00 4.61 -1.16
CA HIS A 222 6.06 3.39 -0.35
C HIS A 222 4.64 2.96 0.02
N CYS A 223 4.27 1.69 -0.19
CA CYS A 223 2.88 1.21 0.00
C CYS A 223 2.39 1.18 1.45
N LEU A 224 3.33 1.24 2.40
CA LEU A 224 3.13 1.18 3.86
C LEU A 224 2.63 -0.21 4.33
N PRO A 225 2.86 -0.58 5.60
CA PRO A 225 3.69 0.11 6.59
C PRO A 225 5.19 0.09 6.23
N SER A 226 5.93 1.12 6.66
CA SER A 226 7.39 1.23 6.44
C SER A 226 8.14 1.06 7.77
N VAL A 227 9.32 0.43 7.71
CA VAL A 227 10.31 0.40 8.78
C VAL A 227 11.35 1.49 8.50
N HIS A 228 11.01 2.75 8.79
CA HIS A 228 11.87 3.90 8.52
C HIS A 228 12.68 4.39 9.73
N ASP A 229 12.32 3.95 10.95
CA ASP A 229 12.97 4.31 12.22
C ASP A 229 12.94 3.18 13.27
N THR A 230 13.35 3.47 14.50
CA THR A 230 13.34 2.54 15.66
C THR A 230 12.15 2.72 16.63
N SER A 231 11.10 3.43 16.22
CA SER A 231 9.94 3.72 17.06
C SER A 231 9.00 2.52 17.26
N THR A 232 9.06 1.53 16.36
CA THR A 232 8.29 0.30 16.43
C THR A 232 9.13 -0.87 16.94
N ASP A 233 8.48 -1.91 17.48
CA ASP A 233 9.16 -3.14 17.92
C ASP A 233 9.94 -3.79 16.77
N LEU A 234 9.37 -3.78 15.56
CA LEU A 234 10.02 -4.29 14.36
C LEU A 234 11.26 -3.48 14.00
N GLY A 235 11.14 -2.14 13.96
CA GLY A 235 12.26 -1.25 13.68
C GLY A 235 13.39 -1.34 14.70
N ARG A 236 13.04 -1.41 16.00
CA ARG A 236 14.03 -1.62 17.07
C ARG A 236 14.76 -2.95 16.92
N ARG A 237 14.03 -4.01 16.58
CA ARG A 237 14.64 -5.31 16.33
C ARG A 237 15.60 -5.30 15.13
N VAL A 238 15.23 -4.61 14.05
CA VAL A 238 16.11 -4.42 12.89
C VAL A 238 17.39 -3.66 13.30
N PHE A 239 17.27 -2.62 14.11
CA PHE A 239 18.41 -1.88 14.63
C PHE A 239 19.31 -2.74 15.52
N ASP A 240 18.73 -3.48 16.46
CA ASP A 240 19.48 -4.32 17.39
C ASP A 240 20.22 -5.48 16.67
N GLU A 241 19.61 -6.07 15.63
CA GLU A 241 20.17 -7.21 14.90
C GLU A 241 21.14 -6.79 13.77
N PHE A 242 20.88 -5.68 13.08
CA PHE A 242 21.60 -5.29 11.85
C PHE A 242 22.26 -3.91 11.90
N GLY A 243 22.05 -3.14 12.97
CA GLY A 243 22.59 -1.78 13.11
C GLY A 243 21.94 -0.76 12.16
N LEU A 244 20.75 -1.07 11.64
CA LEU A 244 20.03 -0.22 10.69
C LEU A 244 18.92 0.59 11.40
N ASP A 245 19.05 1.91 11.41
CA ASP A 245 18.00 2.83 11.86
C ASP A 245 17.05 3.12 10.68
N GLY A 246 16.03 2.27 10.53
CA GLY A 246 15.21 2.12 9.33
C GLY A 246 15.79 1.06 8.38
N ALA A 247 14.95 0.14 7.90
CA ALA A 247 15.32 -0.95 7.01
C ALA A 247 15.36 -0.47 5.55
N GLU A 248 14.22 -0.46 4.85
CA GLU A 248 14.16 -0.19 3.42
C GLU A 248 14.37 1.27 3.01
N VAL A 249 14.10 2.18 3.94
CA VAL A 249 14.24 3.62 3.77
C VAL A 249 14.81 4.25 5.03
N ALA A 250 15.53 5.36 4.88
CA ALA A 250 15.94 6.18 6.00
C ALA A 250 14.85 7.18 6.39
N ASP A 251 14.67 7.43 7.69
CA ASP A 251 13.69 8.40 8.19
C ASP A 251 13.86 9.78 7.54
N GLU A 252 15.09 10.19 7.25
CA GLU A 252 15.37 11.45 6.58
C GLU A 252 14.82 11.57 5.15
N VAL A 253 14.50 10.45 4.48
CA VAL A 253 13.77 10.45 3.21
C VAL A 253 12.27 10.33 3.48
N PHE A 254 11.87 9.39 4.35
CA PHE A 254 10.47 9.13 4.67
C PHE A 254 9.73 10.35 5.24
N SER A 255 10.40 11.11 6.09
CA SER A 255 9.88 12.32 6.74
C SER A 255 10.21 13.61 5.98
N SER A 256 10.77 13.51 4.77
CA SER A 256 11.13 14.67 3.93
C SER A 256 9.98 15.15 3.04
N TRP A 257 10.16 16.33 2.44
CA TRP A 257 9.28 16.88 1.42
C TRP A 257 9.29 16.12 0.08
N HIS A 258 10.23 15.18 -0.10
CA HIS A 258 10.21 14.25 -1.24
C HIS A 258 9.16 13.16 -1.03
N SER A 259 8.85 12.81 0.22
CA SER A 259 7.89 11.76 0.57
C SER A 259 6.46 12.20 0.30
N ILE A 260 5.75 11.40 -0.49
CA ILE A 260 4.32 11.59 -0.80
C ILE A 260 3.52 10.33 -0.42
N VAL A 261 4.06 9.53 0.52
CA VAL A 261 3.49 8.23 0.94
C VAL A 261 2.11 8.33 1.55
N PHE A 262 1.75 9.49 2.15
CA PHE A 262 0.41 9.69 2.71
C PHE A 262 -0.62 10.10 1.66
N ASP A 263 -0.22 10.87 0.65
CA ASP A 263 -1.06 11.17 -0.51
C ASP A 263 -1.36 9.86 -1.27
N GLN A 264 -0.32 9.03 -1.45
CA GLN A 264 -0.44 7.66 -1.98
C GLN A 264 -1.41 6.79 -1.16
N ALA A 265 -1.29 6.80 0.17
CA ALA A 265 -2.17 6.04 1.05
C ALA A 265 -3.63 6.50 0.98
N GLU A 266 -3.88 7.81 0.87
CA GLU A 266 -5.22 8.38 0.65
C GLU A 266 -5.79 7.90 -0.69
N ASN A 267 -4.98 7.93 -1.75
CA ASN A 267 -5.40 7.55 -3.10
C ASN A 267 -5.89 6.10 -3.21
N ARG A 268 -5.48 5.19 -2.32
CA ARG A 268 -6.06 3.83 -2.24
C ARG A 268 -7.57 3.84 -2.04
N LEU A 269 -8.10 4.76 -1.22
CA LEU A 269 -9.54 4.88 -1.01
C LEU A 269 -10.26 5.27 -2.31
N HIS A 270 -9.68 6.19 -3.06
CA HIS A 270 -10.27 6.76 -4.26
C HIS A 270 -10.26 5.76 -5.42
N THR A 271 -9.17 5.01 -5.59
CA THR A 271 -9.03 4.03 -6.66
C THR A 271 -9.88 2.78 -6.43
N ILE A 272 -9.96 2.28 -5.18
CA ILE A 272 -10.89 1.19 -4.82
C ILE A 272 -12.33 1.59 -5.16
N LYS A 273 -12.73 2.82 -4.84
CA LYS A 273 -14.06 3.34 -5.17
C LYS A 273 -14.29 3.35 -6.69
N ALA A 274 -13.32 3.79 -7.48
CA ALA A 274 -13.43 3.81 -8.94
C ALA A 274 -13.63 2.39 -9.53
N VAL A 275 -12.87 1.40 -9.05
CA VAL A 275 -13.00 0.01 -9.49
C VAL A 275 -14.39 -0.54 -9.16
N LEU A 276 -14.89 -0.33 -7.93
CA LEU A 276 -16.20 -0.80 -7.50
C LEU A 276 -17.33 -0.16 -8.34
N VAL A 277 -17.25 1.14 -8.61
CA VAL A 277 -18.24 1.82 -9.46
C VAL A 277 -18.20 1.26 -10.88
N ALA A 278 -17.01 1.11 -11.48
CA ALA A 278 -16.89 0.59 -12.84
C ALA A 278 -17.41 -0.85 -12.98
N ALA A 279 -17.23 -1.69 -11.96
CA ALA A 279 -17.62 -3.10 -12.00
C ALA A 279 -19.12 -3.34 -11.74
N TYR A 280 -19.78 -2.48 -10.95
CA TYR A 280 -21.12 -2.77 -10.41
C TYR A 280 -22.18 -1.70 -10.68
N ALA A 281 -21.81 -0.54 -11.26
CA ALA A 281 -22.78 0.52 -11.59
C ALA A 281 -23.39 0.38 -13.00
N GLY A 282 -23.21 -0.77 -13.65
CA GLY A 282 -23.79 -1.13 -14.95
C GLY A 282 -25.05 -1.97 -14.82
#